data_AF-A0A8I2ZQG9-F1
#
_entry.id   AF-A0A8I2ZQG9-F1
#
_cell.length_a   1.000
_cell.length_b   1.000
_cell.length_c   1.000
_cell.angle_alpha   90.00
_cell.angle_beta   90.00
_cell.angle_gamma   90.00
#
_symmetry.space_group_name_H-M   'P 1'
#
loop_
_entity.id
_entity.type
_entity.pdbx_description
1 polymer ?
#
loop_
_entity_poly.entity_id
_entity_poly.type
_entity_poly.pdbx_seq_one_letter_code
_entity_poly.pdbx_strand_id
1 'polypeptide(L)'
;MPAYPRPDIRRQHASRVNRMSLYGVASHHNHVDVGRIREGTDVRTTIMLRNIPNKVDQAMLKRIVDDSSWGKYDFMYLRIDFANDCNVGYAFINFVDPLDIIDYSLSTRAATSAIQGKDCLVQKFRNSSVMLEAAHYRPKLFYTSNGPVPKLAGQEEPFPQPDNQSKMKRSCENAEHVGLFTPNAGQHFRDEQRRRRSQYDRGTRLAALEEHEFETANESYMHYSR
;
A
#
# COMPACT_ATOMS: atom_id res chain seq x y z
N MET A 1 -10.72 7.64 61.07
CA MET A 1 -10.87 6.20 60.73
C MET A 1 -9.94 5.91 59.55
N PRO A 2 -8.98 4.98 59.71
CA PRO A 2 -7.88 4.77 58.76
C PRO A 2 -8.32 4.05 57.49
N ALA A 3 -7.64 4.38 56.39
CA ALA A 3 -7.85 3.85 55.05
C ALA A 3 -7.40 2.38 54.94
N TYR A 4 -8.28 1.52 54.43
CA TYR A 4 -7.93 0.16 54.03
C TYR A 4 -7.39 0.16 52.58
N PRO A 5 -6.18 -0.38 52.33
CA PRO A 5 -5.66 -0.51 50.98
C PRO A 5 -6.35 -1.67 50.25
N ARG A 6 -6.74 -1.44 48.98
CA ARG A 6 -7.23 -2.49 48.07
C ARG A 6 -6.04 -3.40 47.70
N PRO A 7 -6.20 -4.74 47.68
CA PRO A 7 -5.11 -5.62 47.27
C PRO A 7 -4.92 -5.59 45.75
N ASP A 8 -3.72 -5.19 45.32
CA ASP A 8 -3.23 -5.35 43.95
C ASP A 8 -3.10 -6.85 43.62
N ILE A 9 -4.05 -7.38 42.84
CA ILE A 9 -3.94 -8.72 42.24
C ILE A 9 -2.94 -8.61 41.08
N ARG A 10 -1.65 -8.64 41.42
CA ARG A 10 -0.55 -8.84 40.49
C ARG A 10 -0.68 -10.25 39.93
N ARG A 11 -1.24 -10.40 38.72
CA ARG A 11 -1.15 -11.63 37.92
C ARG A 11 0.32 -11.87 37.56
N GLN A 12 1.06 -12.49 38.47
CA GLN A 12 2.35 -13.13 38.18
C GLN A 12 2.09 -14.62 37.98
N HIS A 13 2.82 -15.23 37.03
CA HIS A 13 2.66 -16.58 36.48
C HIS A 13 1.72 -16.71 35.26
N ALA A 14 2.14 -16.13 34.14
CA ALA A 14 2.03 -16.85 32.87
C ALA A 14 3.40 -17.48 32.59
N SER A 15 3.50 -18.79 32.76
CA SER A 15 4.64 -19.57 32.29
C SER A 15 4.88 -19.23 30.82
N ARG A 16 6.08 -18.72 30.50
CA ARG A 16 6.53 -18.56 29.11
C ARG A 16 6.51 -19.94 28.47
N VAL A 17 5.48 -20.22 27.69
CA VAL A 17 5.48 -21.36 26.78
C VAL A 17 6.70 -21.16 25.88
N ASN A 18 7.69 -22.01 26.07
CA ASN A 18 8.89 -22.05 25.26
C ASN A 18 8.47 -22.43 23.84
N ARG A 19 8.21 -21.43 22.97
CA ARG A 19 8.03 -21.62 21.53
C ARG A 19 9.39 -21.91 20.88
N MET A 20 10.06 -22.96 21.33
CA MET A 20 11.18 -23.57 20.62
C MET A 20 10.72 -24.93 20.10
N SER A 21 9.87 -24.91 19.07
CA SER A 21 9.82 -25.89 17.98
C SER A 21 8.62 -25.56 17.08
N LEU A 22 8.81 -24.54 16.23
CA LEU A 22 8.12 -24.42 14.95
C LEU A 22 9.04 -23.59 14.05
N TYR A 23 10.19 -24.18 13.72
CA TYR A 23 10.88 -23.86 12.47
C TYR A 23 10.03 -24.41 11.31
N GLY A 24 8.82 -23.84 11.16
CA GLY A 24 7.89 -24.15 10.09
C GLY A 24 7.80 -22.95 9.18
N VAL A 25 8.52 -23.01 8.05
CA VAL A 25 8.25 -22.26 6.81
C VAL A 25 8.08 -20.75 6.99
N ALA A 26 9.15 -20.06 7.38
CA ALA A 26 9.21 -18.62 7.13
C ALA A 26 9.41 -18.36 5.62
N SER A 27 8.34 -17.87 4.98
CA SER A 27 8.39 -16.94 3.84
C SER A 27 8.56 -17.48 2.41
N HIS A 28 7.63 -18.32 1.95
CA HIS A 28 7.25 -18.40 0.51
C HIS A 28 5.93 -17.68 0.19
N HIS A 29 5.38 -16.90 1.14
CA HIS A 29 4.04 -16.31 1.04
C HIS A 29 3.83 -15.44 -0.20
N ASN A 30 4.91 -14.87 -0.77
CA ASN A 30 4.82 -13.96 -1.90
C ASN A 30 5.22 -14.57 -3.27
N HIS A 31 5.38 -15.89 -3.35
CA HIS A 31 5.64 -16.56 -4.61
C HIS A 31 4.33 -16.83 -5.36
N VAL A 32 4.35 -16.65 -6.69
CA VAL A 32 3.28 -17.06 -7.58
C VAL A 32 3.47 -18.54 -7.88
N ASP A 33 2.59 -19.39 -7.39
CA ASP A 33 2.59 -20.82 -7.65
C ASP A 33 1.49 -21.15 -8.67
N VAL A 34 1.89 -21.46 -9.89
CA VAL A 34 0.98 -21.77 -11.00
C VAL A 34 0.08 -22.97 -10.68
N GLY A 35 0.59 -23.97 -9.97
CA GLY A 35 -0.20 -25.14 -9.57
C GLY A 35 -1.37 -24.73 -8.67
N ARG A 36 -1.07 -23.90 -7.65
CA ARG A 36 -2.11 -23.40 -6.72
C ARG A 36 -3.14 -22.50 -7.38
N ILE A 37 -2.74 -21.73 -8.39
CA ILE A 37 -3.70 -20.91 -9.17
C ILE A 37 -4.61 -21.83 -10.00
N ARG A 38 -4.06 -22.84 -10.69
CA ARG A 38 -4.85 -23.81 -11.47
C ARG A 38 -5.84 -24.60 -10.62
N GLU A 39 -5.42 -24.95 -9.41
CA GLU A 39 -6.24 -25.67 -8.43
C GLU A 39 -7.24 -24.75 -7.70
N GLY A 40 -7.23 -23.44 -7.96
CA GLY A 40 -8.12 -22.46 -7.34
C GLY A 40 -7.82 -22.17 -5.85
N THR A 41 -6.67 -22.62 -5.35
CA THR A 41 -6.25 -22.37 -3.95
C THR A 41 -5.59 -21.01 -3.79
N ASP A 42 -4.97 -20.48 -4.86
CA ASP A 42 -4.46 -19.10 -4.91
C ASP A 42 -5.35 -18.24 -5.81
N VAL A 43 -6.16 -17.40 -5.18
CA VAL A 43 -7.15 -16.52 -5.84
C VAL A 43 -6.65 -15.08 -5.99
N ARG A 44 -5.35 -14.83 -5.77
CA ARG A 44 -4.75 -13.50 -5.85
C ARG A 44 -4.64 -13.05 -7.30
N THR A 45 -5.05 -11.81 -7.54
CA THR A 45 -5.10 -11.22 -8.88
C THR A 45 -4.03 -10.15 -9.12
N THR A 46 -3.38 -9.66 -8.06
CA THR A 46 -2.37 -8.61 -8.18
C THR A 46 -0.96 -9.17 -8.06
N ILE A 47 -0.14 -8.88 -9.07
CA ILE A 47 1.28 -9.21 -9.09
C ILE A 47 2.16 -7.96 -9.04
N MET A 48 3.36 -8.15 -8.50
CA MET A 48 4.48 -7.23 -8.56
C MET A 48 5.51 -7.78 -9.54
N LEU A 49 5.67 -7.11 -10.67
CA LEU A 49 6.74 -7.36 -11.63
C LEU A 49 8.04 -6.81 -11.08
N ARG A 50 9.15 -7.55 -11.23
CA ARG A 50 10.47 -7.12 -10.78
C ARG A 50 11.51 -7.31 -11.86
N ASN A 51 12.64 -6.61 -11.71
CA ASN A 51 13.75 -6.59 -12.65
C ASN A 51 13.35 -5.99 -14.01
N ILE A 52 12.47 -4.98 -13.98
CA ILE A 52 12.14 -4.19 -15.18
C ILE A 52 13.38 -3.36 -15.55
N PRO A 53 13.86 -3.37 -16.80
CA PRO A 53 14.97 -2.51 -17.20
C PRO A 53 14.61 -1.03 -17.03
N ASN A 54 15.50 -0.23 -16.43
CA ASN A 54 15.21 1.16 -16.02
C ASN A 54 14.70 2.09 -17.16
N LYS A 55 15.04 1.78 -18.42
CA LYS A 55 14.63 2.55 -19.61
C LYS A 55 13.25 2.16 -20.16
N VAL A 56 12.62 1.13 -19.62
CA VAL A 56 11.23 0.79 -19.95
C VAL A 56 10.33 1.86 -19.35
N ASP A 57 9.58 2.56 -20.20
CA ASP A 57 8.55 3.50 -19.77
C ASP A 57 7.19 2.80 -19.59
N GLN A 58 6.20 3.56 -19.13
CA GLN A 58 4.86 3.03 -18.89
C GLN A 58 4.19 2.51 -20.18
N ALA A 59 4.42 3.18 -21.31
CA ALA A 59 3.80 2.81 -22.59
C ALA A 59 4.41 1.52 -23.16
N MET A 60 5.73 1.36 -23.06
CA MET A 60 6.46 0.17 -23.43
C MET A 60 6.05 -1.02 -22.55
N LEU A 61 5.97 -0.82 -21.23
CA LEU A 61 5.48 -1.86 -20.33
C LEU A 61 4.06 -2.29 -20.72
N LYS A 62 3.18 -1.33 -21.04
CA LYS A 62 1.82 -1.64 -21.48
C LYS A 62 1.82 -2.54 -22.72
N ARG A 63 2.61 -2.21 -23.75
CA ARG A 63 2.73 -3.01 -24.98
C ARG A 63 3.17 -4.44 -24.68
N ILE A 64 4.20 -4.60 -23.84
CA ILE A 64 4.70 -5.92 -23.42
C ILE A 64 3.62 -6.74 -22.72
N VAL A 65 2.80 -6.11 -21.88
CA VAL A 65 1.69 -6.79 -21.18
C VAL A 65 0.54 -7.11 -22.13
N ASP A 66 0.24 -6.20 -23.07
CA ASP A 66 -0.82 -6.40 -24.06
C ASP A 66 -0.53 -7.62 -24.96
N ASP A 67 0.73 -7.92 -25.29
CA ASP A 67 1.11 -9.04 -26.17
C ASP A 67 0.56 -10.40 -25.70
N SER A 68 0.51 -10.65 -24.39
CA SER A 68 -0.04 -11.89 -23.83
C SER A 68 -1.38 -11.71 -23.12
N SER A 69 -1.71 -10.49 -22.72
CA SER A 69 -2.74 -10.23 -21.72
C SER A 69 -3.63 -9.03 -22.02
N TRP A 70 -3.73 -8.62 -23.30
CA TRP A 70 -4.63 -7.55 -23.72
C TRP A 70 -6.06 -7.77 -23.20
N GLY A 71 -6.62 -6.75 -22.55
CA GLY A 71 -7.99 -6.75 -22.03
C GLY A 71 -8.23 -7.64 -20.78
N LYS A 72 -7.19 -8.31 -20.25
CA LYS A 72 -7.27 -9.22 -19.10
C LYS A 72 -6.86 -8.59 -17.75
N TYR A 73 -6.40 -7.34 -17.76
CA TYR A 73 -5.96 -6.61 -16.57
C TYR A 73 -6.68 -5.26 -16.45
N ASP A 74 -6.92 -4.80 -15.23
CA ASP A 74 -7.71 -3.60 -14.94
C ASP A 74 -6.94 -2.51 -14.18
N PHE A 75 -5.69 -2.78 -13.80
CA PHE A 75 -4.79 -1.82 -13.15
C PHE A 75 -3.33 -2.06 -13.57
N MET A 76 -2.60 -0.98 -13.83
CA MET A 76 -1.13 -1.01 -14.00
C MET A 76 -0.48 0.21 -13.36
N TYR A 77 0.64 0.00 -12.68
CA TYR A 77 1.47 1.09 -12.17
C TYR A 77 2.96 0.74 -12.23
N LEU A 78 3.71 1.42 -13.10
CA LEU A 78 5.16 1.39 -13.13
C LEU A 78 5.71 2.47 -12.20
N ARG A 79 6.54 2.09 -11.22
CA ARG A 79 7.11 3.05 -10.29
C ARG A 79 8.31 3.76 -10.92
N ILE A 80 8.28 5.08 -10.87
CA ILE A 80 9.34 5.95 -11.40
C ILE A 80 10.14 6.58 -10.26
N ASP A 81 11.43 6.75 -10.50
CA ASP A 81 12.30 7.66 -9.77
C ASP A 81 12.38 8.98 -10.53
N PHE A 82 11.72 10.00 -9.99
CA PHE A 82 11.63 11.32 -10.62
C PHE A 82 12.98 12.04 -10.67
N ALA A 83 13.94 11.71 -9.80
CA ALA A 83 15.26 12.35 -9.81
C ALA A 83 16.12 11.89 -10.99
N ASN A 84 15.96 10.63 -11.41
CA ASN A 84 16.76 10.00 -12.45
C ASN A 84 15.98 9.76 -13.75
N ASP A 85 14.71 10.19 -13.80
CA ASP A 85 13.76 9.97 -14.89
C ASP A 85 13.78 8.53 -15.44
N CYS A 86 13.79 7.56 -14.53
CA CYS A 86 13.81 6.15 -14.89
C CYS A 86 13.00 5.32 -13.91
N ASN A 87 12.57 4.12 -14.34
CA ASN A 87 11.85 3.25 -13.43
C ASN A 87 12.78 2.64 -12.37
N VAL A 88 12.22 2.29 -11.21
CA VAL A 88 12.97 1.69 -10.09
C VAL A 88 13.00 0.16 -10.13
N GLY A 89 12.70 -0.43 -11.29
CA GLY A 89 12.81 -1.87 -11.53
C GLY A 89 11.58 -2.70 -11.15
N TYR A 90 10.44 -2.09 -10.84
CA TYR A 90 9.21 -2.83 -10.56
C TYR A 90 7.92 -2.11 -10.95
N ALA A 91 6.87 -2.91 -11.17
CA ALA A 91 5.52 -2.46 -11.45
C ALA A 91 4.47 -3.32 -10.72
N PHE A 92 3.27 -2.78 -10.55
CA PHE A 92 2.09 -3.51 -10.09
C PHE A 92 1.11 -3.70 -11.23
N ILE A 93 0.54 -4.91 -11.36
CA ILE A 93 -0.51 -5.22 -12.32
C ILE A 93 -1.59 -6.01 -11.60
N ASN A 94 -2.85 -5.64 -11.80
CA ASN A 94 -4.00 -6.43 -11.35
C ASN A 94 -4.70 -7.06 -12.55
N PHE A 95 -4.80 -8.39 -12.53
CA PHE A 95 -5.58 -9.17 -13.49
C PHE A 95 -7.04 -9.27 -13.03
N VAL A 96 -7.95 -9.55 -13.96
CA VAL A 96 -9.36 -9.82 -13.60
C VAL A 96 -9.50 -11.22 -13.03
N ASP A 97 -8.86 -12.20 -13.68
CA ASP A 97 -8.88 -13.61 -13.28
C ASP A 97 -7.44 -14.04 -12.87
N PRO A 98 -7.27 -14.74 -11.74
CA PRO A 98 -5.98 -15.34 -11.38
C PRO A 98 -5.39 -16.22 -12.48
N LEU A 99 -6.21 -16.89 -13.29
CA LEU A 99 -5.73 -17.74 -14.39
C LEU A 99 -4.98 -16.94 -15.47
N ASP A 100 -5.33 -15.67 -15.68
CA ASP A 100 -4.63 -14.81 -16.64
C ASP A 100 -3.19 -14.49 -16.20
N ILE A 101 -2.88 -14.62 -14.91
CA ILE A 101 -1.50 -14.54 -14.41
C ILE A 101 -0.68 -15.72 -14.93
N ILE A 102 -1.27 -16.89 -15.15
CA ILE A 102 -0.52 -18.07 -15.62
C ILE A 102 0.03 -17.79 -17.01
N ASP A 103 -0.82 -17.35 -17.94
CA ASP A 103 -0.45 -17.02 -19.31
C ASP A 103 0.69 -15.99 -19.35
N TYR A 104 0.61 -14.98 -18.47
CA TYR A 104 1.63 -13.95 -18.34
C TYR A 104 2.92 -14.44 -17.65
N SER A 105 2.80 -15.18 -16.55
CA SER A 105 3.92 -15.58 -15.67
C SER A 105 4.84 -16.62 -16.28
N LEU A 106 4.36 -17.43 -17.23
CA LEU A 106 5.21 -18.32 -18.02
C LEU A 106 6.33 -17.54 -18.74
N SER A 107 6.16 -16.23 -18.95
CA SER A 107 7.15 -15.37 -19.59
C SER A 107 7.95 -14.45 -18.63
N THR A 108 7.55 -14.28 -17.37
CA THR A 108 8.11 -13.20 -16.50
C THR A 108 8.32 -13.58 -15.03
N ARG A 109 9.36 -13.00 -14.40
CA ARG A 109 9.71 -13.15 -12.97
C ARG A 109 8.76 -12.35 -12.05
N ALA A 110 7.47 -12.70 -12.07
CA ALA A 110 6.45 -12.10 -11.23
C ALA A 110 6.46 -12.65 -9.79
N ALA A 111 5.95 -11.84 -8.85
CA ALA A 111 5.64 -12.27 -7.49
C ALA A 111 4.31 -11.68 -7.07
N THR A 112 3.70 -12.23 -6.03
CA THR A 112 2.43 -11.67 -5.56
C THR A 112 2.68 -10.36 -4.81
N SER A 113 1.79 -9.41 -5.03
CA SER A 113 1.81 -8.12 -4.32
C SER A 113 1.27 -8.27 -2.89
N ALA A 114 1.74 -7.43 -1.97
CA ALA A 114 1.16 -7.33 -0.63
C ALA A 114 -0.25 -6.71 -0.64
N ILE A 115 -0.58 -5.96 -1.70
CA ILE A 115 -1.91 -5.37 -1.92
C ILE A 115 -2.56 -6.12 -3.06
N GLN A 116 -3.79 -6.58 -2.83
CA GLN A 116 -4.53 -7.45 -3.72
C GLN A 116 -5.88 -6.82 -4.10
N GLY A 117 -6.19 -6.88 -5.39
CA GLY A 117 -7.43 -6.39 -5.98
C GLY A 117 -7.40 -4.92 -6.40
N LYS A 118 -8.16 -4.62 -7.47
CA LYS A 118 -8.34 -3.27 -8.03
C LYS A 118 -8.78 -2.25 -6.97
N ASP A 119 -9.78 -2.56 -6.16
CA ASP A 119 -10.33 -1.62 -5.17
C ASP A 119 -9.29 -1.20 -4.12
N CYS A 120 -8.52 -2.16 -3.62
CA CYS A 120 -7.45 -1.87 -2.66
C CYS A 120 -6.35 -0.99 -3.28
N LEU A 121 -6.02 -1.21 -4.56
CA LEU A 121 -5.07 -0.39 -5.29
C LEU A 121 -5.60 1.02 -5.54
N VAL A 122 -6.86 1.15 -5.96
CA VAL A 122 -7.53 2.45 -6.09
C VAL A 122 -7.51 3.21 -4.77
N GLN A 123 -7.90 2.57 -3.66
CA GLN A 123 -7.89 3.19 -2.34
C GLN A 123 -6.48 3.58 -1.86
N LYS A 124 -5.46 2.84 -2.30
CA LYS A 124 -4.07 3.20 -2.02
C LYS A 124 -3.64 4.46 -2.77
N PHE A 125 -4.02 4.60 -4.04
CA PHE A 125 -3.47 5.64 -4.90
C PHE A 125 -4.37 6.87 -5.08
N ARG A 126 -5.70 6.78 -4.94
CA ARG A 126 -6.64 7.89 -5.23
C ARG A 126 -6.36 9.17 -4.43
N ASN A 127 -5.79 9.05 -3.23
CA ASN A 127 -5.42 10.16 -2.35
C ASN A 127 -3.90 10.31 -2.21
N SER A 128 -3.11 9.71 -3.11
CA SER A 128 -1.66 9.83 -3.10
C SER A 128 -1.25 11.00 -3.99
N SER A 129 -0.22 11.72 -3.55
CA SER A 129 0.41 12.80 -4.32
C SER A 129 0.88 12.35 -5.71
N VAL A 130 1.08 11.05 -5.95
CA VAL A 130 1.40 10.52 -7.29
C VAL A 130 0.36 10.90 -8.32
N MET A 131 -0.90 11.07 -7.91
CA MET A 131 -1.99 11.44 -8.81
C MET A 131 -1.90 12.90 -9.28
N LEU A 132 -0.99 13.70 -8.73
CA LEU A 132 -0.70 15.06 -9.15
C LEU A 132 0.45 15.15 -10.17
N GLU A 133 1.25 14.09 -10.32
CA GLU A 133 2.42 14.03 -11.21
C GLU A 133 2.04 14.01 -12.70
N ALA A 134 2.98 13.99 -13.64
CA ALA A 134 2.63 13.88 -15.06
C ALA A 134 1.82 12.59 -15.37
N ALA A 135 0.86 12.65 -16.29
CA ALA A 135 -0.11 11.56 -16.53
C ALA A 135 0.54 10.19 -16.84
N HIS A 136 1.70 10.19 -17.52
CA HIS A 136 2.45 8.98 -17.87
C HIS A 136 3.24 8.37 -16.69
N TYR A 137 3.26 9.04 -15.53
CA TYR A 137 3.83 8.52 -14.28
C TYR A 137 2.77 8.08 -13.26
N ARG A 138 1.48 8.27 -13.55
CA ARG A 138 0.38 7.92 -12.63
C ARG A 138 -0.01 6.44 -12.76
N PRO A 139 -0.54 5.82 -11.70
CA PRO A 139 -1.29 4.57 -11.80
C PRO A 139 -2.44 4.69 -12.80
N LYS A 140 -2.69 3.63 -13.57
CA LYS A 140 -3.74 3.60 -14.60
C LYS A 140 -4.72 2.46 -14.38
N LEU A 141 -5.98 2.75 -14.67
CA LEU A 141 -7.05 1.76 -14.76
C LEU A 141 -7.34 1.45 -16.23
N PHE A 142 -7.85 0.26 -16.49
CA PHE A 142 -8.20 -0.18 -17.85
C PHE A 142 -9.56 -0.88 -17.86
N TYR A 143 -10.31 -0.65 -18.94
CA TYR A 143 -11.47 -1.47 -19.24
C TYR A 143 -11.01 -2.87 -19.67
N THR A 144 -11.81 -3.87 -19.35
CA THR A 144 -11.49 -5.28 -19.58
C THR A 144 -12.48 -5.92 -20.55
N SER A 145 -12.06 -7.00 -21.22
CA SER A 145 -12.91 -7.73 -22.18
C SER A 145 -14.14 -8.34 -21.52
N ASN A 146 -14.03 -8.71 -20.25
CA ASN A 146 -15.11 -9.30 -19.45
C ASN A 146 -15.81 -8.26 -18.56
N GLY A 147 -15.48 -6.98 -18.73
CA GLY A 147 -16.03 -5.89 -17.94
C GLY A 147 -17.41 -5.41 -18.41
N PRO A 148 -17.97 -4.37 -17.77
CA PRO A 148 -19.29 -3.84 -18.12
C PRO A 148 -19.33 -3.17 -19.51
N VAL A 149 -18.17 -2.75 -20.04
CA VAL A 149 -18.05 -2.09 -21.35
C VAL A 149 -16.98 -2.77 -22.21
N PRO A 150 -17.19 -4.01 -22.70
CA PRO A 150 -16.18 -4.79 -23.42
C PRO A 150 -15.59 -4.12 -24.66
N LYS A 151 -16.37 -3.24 -25.32
CA LYS A 151 -15.95 -2.50 -26.52
C LYS A 151 -14.78 -1.55 -26.26
N LEU A 152 -14.55 -1.17 -25.00
CA LEU A 152 -13.45 -0.31 -24.58
C LEU A 152 -12.27 -1.11 -24.01
N ALA A 153 -12.30 -2.45 -24.07
CA ALA A 153 -11.24 -3.28 -23.50
C ALA A 153 -9.84 -2.82 -23.93
N GLY A 154 -8.91 -2.76 -22.96
CA GLY A 154 -7.55 -2.27 -23.14
C GLY A 154 -7.40 -0.75 -23.19
N GLN A 155 -8.50 0.02 -23.29
CA GLN A 155 -8.49 1.48 -23.17
C GLN A 155 -8.42 1.92 -21.70
N GLU A 156 -7.87 3.10 -21.47
CA GLU A 156 -7.70 3.68 -20.13
C GLU A 156 -9.07 4.08 -19.55
N GLU A 157 -9.34 3.62 -18.33
CA GLU A 157 -10.50 4.03 -17.53
C GLU A 157 -10.10 5.22 -16.64
N PRO A 158 -10.96 6.24 -16.48
CA PRO A 158 -10.68 7.35 -15.57
C PRO A 158 -10.43 6.89 -14.13
N PHE A 159 -9.33 7.35 -13.54
CA PHE A 159 -9.05 7.06 -12.14
C PHE A 159 -10.05 7.82 -11.23
N PRO A 160 -10.62 7.17 -10.19
CA PRO A 160 -11.53 7.83 -9.26
C PRO A 160 -10.89 9.05 -8.58
N GLN A 161 -11.67 10.12 -8.46
CA GLN A 161 -11.21 11.36 -7.82
C GLN A 161 -10.83 11.14 -6.34
N PRO A 162 -9.96 11.98 -5.76
CA PRO A 162 -9.68 11.94 -4.32
C PRO A 162 -10.97 12.08 -3.51
N ASP A 163 -11.12 11.27 -2.47
CA ASP A 163 -12.25 11.34 -1.51
C ASP A 163 -11.83 11.86 -0.14
N ASN A 164 -10.53 12.06 0.10
CA ASN A 164 -10.00 12.48 1.39
C ASN A 164 -8.87 13.49 1.22
N GLN A 165 -9.24 14.78 1.28
CA GLN A 165 -8.31 15.88 1.09
C GLN A 165 -7.24 15.96 2.17
N SER A 166 -7.57 15.63 3.43
CA SER A 166 -6.58 15.60 4.52
C SER A 166 -5.52 14.51 4.33
N LYS A 167 -5.90 13.36 3.76
CA LYS A 167 -4.96 12.30 3.38
C LYS A 167 -4.09 12.74 2.20
N MET A 168 -4.68 13.40 1.20
CA MET A 168 -3.94 13.96 0.07
C MET A 168 -2.91 14.99 0.51
N LYS A 169 -3.31 15.99 1.31
CA LYS A 169 -2.42 17.03 1.84
C LYS A 169 -1.21 16.44 2.57
N ARG A 170 -1.44 15.50 3.49
CA ARG A 170 -0.36 14.79 4.19
C ARG A 170 0.53 13.98 3.24
N SER A 171 -0.03 13.41 2.16
CA SER A 171 0.77 12.71 1.15
C SER A 171 1.68 13.66 0.39
N CYS A 172 1.22 14.87 0.07
CA CYS A 172 2.04 15.90 -0.59
C CYS A 172 3.17 16.36 0.35
N GLU A 173 2.83 16.74 1.58
CA GLU A 173 3.82 17.14 2.59
C GLU A 173 4.89 16.06 2.81
N ASN A 174 4.49 14.78 2.88
CA ASN A 174 5.43 13.68 3.01
C ASN A 174 6.31 13.51 1.76
N ALA A 175 5.75 13.70 0.56
CA ALA A 175 6.49 13.58 -0.69
C ALA A 175 7.55 14.67 -0.83
N GLU A 176 7.29 15.89 -0.35
CA GLU A 176 8.26 16.99 -0.31
C GLU A 176 9.44 16.70 0.63
N HIS A 177 9.19 16.06 1.78
CA HIS A 177 10.22 15.84 2.80
C HIS A 177 11.00 14.52 2.64
N VAL A 178 10.33 13.45 2.20
CA VAL A 178 10.88 12.08 2.19
C VAL A 178 10.89 11.48 0.78
N GLY A 179 10.31 12.17 -0.20
CA GLY A 179 10.01 11.62 -1.52
C GLY A 179 8.71 10.81 -1.52
N LEU A 180 8.20 10.54 -2.73
CA LEU A 180 6.94 9.81 -2.93
C LEU A 180 6.93 8.41 -2.31
N PHE A 181 8.12 7.87 -2.07
CA PHE A 181 8.32 6.56 -1.49
C PHE A 181 9.49 6.56 -0.53
N THR A 182 9.33 5.87 0.60
CA THR A 182 10.45 5.69 1.53
C THR A 182 11.66 5.02 0.87
N PRO A 183 12.88 5.54 1.10
CA PRO A 183 14.12 4.95 0.59
C PRO A 183 14.28 3.48 0.98
N ASN A 184 14.67 2.63 0.03
CA ASN A 184 14.87 1.20 0.26
C ASN A 184 16.03 0.90 1.24
N ALA A 185 16.98 1.82 1.41
CA ALA A 185 18.15 1.67 2.28
C ALA A 185 17.81 1.56 3.78
N GLY A 186 16.56 1.84 4.18
CA GLY A 186 16.15 1.90 5.58
C GLY A 186 15.52 0.62 6.14
N GLN A 187 15.49 -0.53 5.45
CA GLN A 187 14.84 -1.73 6.00
C GLN A 187 15.45 -2.16 7.35
N HIS A 188 16.78 -2.12 7.48
CA HIS A 188 17.44 -2.44 8.75
C HIS A 188 17.11 -1.42 9.87
N PHE A 189 17.05 -0.13 9.55
CA PHE A 189 16.67 0.91 10.51
C PHE A 189 15.18 0.89 10.87
N ARG A 190 14.32 0.43 9.96
CA ARG A 190 12.86 0.33 10.16
C ARG A 190 12.49 -0.76 11.16
N ASP A 191 13.18 -1.90 11.13
CA ASP A 191 12.95 -2.95 12.12
C ASP A 191 13.44 -2.53 13.51
N GLU A 192 14.52 -1.75 13.57
CA GLU A 192 15.06 -1.20 14.81
C GLU A 192 14.20 -0.05 15.36
N GLN A 193 13.63 0.80 14.50
CA GLN A 193 12.64 1.83 14.89
C GLN A 193 11.27 1.23 15.26
N ARG A 194 10.81 0.16 14.59
CA ARG A 194 9.59 -0.58 14.97
C ARG A 194 9.73 -1.27 16.32
N ARG A 195 10.91 -1.84 16.61
CA ARG A 195 11.21 -2.38 17.95
C ARG A 195 11.34 -1.30 19.02
N ARG A 196 11.74 -0.08 18.65
CA ARG A 196 11.93 1.05 19.59
C ARG A 196 10.71 1.96 19.79
N ARG A 197 9.62 1.81 19.02
CA ARG A 197 8.38 2.60 19.22
C ARG A 197 7.17 1.74 19.55
N SER A 198 7.16 1.26 20.79
CA SER A 198 5.94 0.98 21.55
C SER A 198 5.93 1.86 22.81
N GLN A 199 6.04 3.18 22.65
CA GLN A 199 5.98 4.12 23.79
C GLN A 199 5.27 5.46 23.54
N TYR A 200 4.75 5.73 22.35
CA TYR A 200 4.06 7.00 22.07
C TYR A 200 2.74 6.76 21.34
N ASP A 201 1.79 6.21 22.10
CA ASP A 201 0.34 6.44 21.94
C ASP A 201 -0.06 7.84 22.45
N ARG A 202 0.87 8.80 22.34
CA ARG A 202 0.68 10.20 22.72
C ARG A 202 0.66 10.96 21.42
N GLY A 203 -0.48 11.59 21.15
CA GLY A 203 -0.80 12.26 19.90
C GLY A 203 0.31 13.16 19.35
N THR A 204 0.21 13.45 18.06
CA THR A 204 1.08 14.40 17.38
C THR A 204 1.09 15.75 18.11
N ARG A 205 2.24 16.44 18.16
CA ARG A 205 2.40 17.79 18.74
C ARG A 205 1.34 18.78 18.27
N LEU A 206 0.82 18.60 17.05
CA LEU A 206 -0.28 19.38 16.49
C LEU A 206 -1.61 19.18 17.25
N ALA A 207 -1.93 17.94 17.64
CA ALA A 207 -3.14 17.62 18.39
C ALA A 207 -3.11 18.21 19.81
N ALA A 208 -1.93 18.26 20.43
CA ALA A 208 -1.75 18.91 21.73
C ALA A 208 -1.88 20.44 21.68
N LEU A 209 -1.57 21.06 20.52
CA LEU A 209 -1.78 22.49 20.31
C LEU A 209 -3.27 22.79 20.05
N GLU A 210 -3.94 21.96 19.25
CA GLU A 210 -5.39 22.07 19.02
C GLU A 210 -6.20 21.87 20.32
N GLU A 211 -5.81 20.93 21.20
CA GLU A 211 -6.45 20.76 22.52
C GLU A 211 -6.27 22.00 23.42
N HIS A 212 -5.07 22.58 23.45
CA HIS A 212 -4.79 23.78 24.25
C HIS A 212 -5.54 25.02 23.72
N GLU A 213 -5.65 25.17 22.39
CA GLU A 213 -6.47 26.22 21.77
C GLU A 213 -7.97 26.02 22.07
N PHE A 214 -8.43 24.77 22.13
CA PHE A 214 -9.82 24.45 22.48
C PHE A 214 -10.13 24.69 23.96
N GLU A 215 -9.22 24.34 24.88
CA GLU A 215 -9.36 24.61 26.32
C GLU A 215 -9.36 26.11 26.62
N THR A 216 -8.43 26.87 26.02
CA THR A 216 -8.34 28.33 26.20
C THR A 216 -9.56 29.07 25.62
N ALA A 217 -10.13 28.57 24.51
CA ALA A 217 -11.38 29.10 23.97
C ALA A 217 -12.58 28.81 24.89
N ASN A 218 -12.62 27.65 25.53
CA ASN A 218 -13.73 27.24 26.39
C ASN A 218 -13.70 27.95 27.76
N GLU A 219 -12.51 28.20 28.32
CA GLU A 219 -12.34 29.02 29.53
C GLU A 219 -12.74 30.48 29.29
N SER A 220 -12.44 31.02 28.11
CA SER A 220 -12.84 32.38 27.71
C SER A 220 -14.37 32.51 27.59
N TYR A 221 -15.07 31.46 27.17
CA TYR A 221 -16.53 31.45 27.03
C TYR A 221 -17.26 31.35 28.39
N MET A 222 -16.66 30.64 29.36
CA MET A 222 -17.18 30.54 30.72
C MET A 222 -16.98 31.84 31.53
N HIS A 223 -16.00 32.68 31.18
CA HIS A 223 -15.73 33.93 31.88
C HIS A 223 -16.62 35.11 31.42
N TYR A 224 -17.29 35.00 30.27
CA TYR A 224 -18.19 36.03 29.72
C TYR A 224 -19.70 35.80 30.01
N SER A 225 -20.05 34.70 30.68
CA SER A 225 -21.46 34.30 30.93
C SER A 225 -21.91 34.50 32.40
N ARG A 226 -21.38 35.52 33.10
CA ARG A 226 -21.92 35.97 34.39
C ARG A 226 -22.34 37.42 34.34
#